data_AF-A0A1Y5FKL5-F1
#
_entry.id   AF-A0A1Y5FKL5-F1
#
_cell.length_a   1.000
_cell.length_b   1.000
_cell.length_c   1.000
_cell.angle_alpha   90.00
_cell.angle_beta   90.00
_cell.angle_gamma   90.00
#
_symmetry.space_group_name_H-M   'P 1'
#
loop_
_entity.id
_entity.type
_entity.pdbx_description
1 polymer ?
#
loop_
_entity_poly.entity_id
_entity_poly.type
_entity_poly.pdbx_seq_one_letter_code
_entity_poly.pdbx_strand_id
1 'polypeptide(L)'
;MPKEQELTEDEFKYYTQKAGDISRQLGFAGIAIIWLFHAAVTGDKTVTQLAIPLEFFEPLKWLIWALSIDAGQYLFGSLLWGIAFSKHPTVAAYSNHLSNQIAIAASVLFIAVKLIVIVIAYWYLYLAVTSRVIWQAAAG
;
A
#
# COMPACT_ATOMS: atom_id res chain seq x y z
N MET A 1 11.25 31.41 8.75
CA MET A 1 11.48 30.68 7.49
C MET A 1 11.01 31.56 6.34
N PRO A 2 11.69 31.57 5.18
CA PRO A 2 11.15 32.17 3.96
C PRO A 2 9.89 31.43 3.52
N LYS A 3 8.84 32.17 3.09
CA LYS A 3 7.51 31.63 2.70
C LYS A 3 7.57 30.53 1.64
N GLU A 4 8.58 30.55 0.78
CA GLU A 4 8.79 29.55 -0.27
C GLU A 4 9.15 28.17 0.29
N GLN A 5 9.94 28.10 1.37
CA GLN A 5 10.29 26.83 2.01
C GLN A 5 9.10 26.19 2.73
N GLU A 6 8.23 27.01 3.32
CA GLU A 6 6.99 26.55 3.98
C GLU A 6 6.04 25.90 2.97
N LEU A 7 5.87 26.51 1.79
CA LEU A 7 5.08 25.95 0.69
C LEU A 7 5.60 24.58 0.24
N THR A 8 6.92 24.45 0.04
CA THR A 8 7.51 23.19 -0.43
C THR A 8 7.37 22.04 0.58
N GLU A 9 7.41 22.33 1.89
CA GLU A 9 7.28 21.31 2.93
C GLU A 9 5.83 20.81 3.03
N ASP A 10 4.86 21.72 2.92
CA ASP A 10 3.44 21.39 2.97
C ASP A 10 3.01 20.57 1.74
N GLU A 11 3.48 20.94 0.54
CA GLU A 11 3.27 20.16 -0.68
C GLU A 11 3.86 18.75 -0.55
N PHE A 12 5.10 18.63 -0.06
CA PHE A 12 5.75 17.34 0.13
C PHE A 12 4.97 16.44 1.10
N LYS A 13 4.52 16.98 2.25
CA LYS A 13 3.68 16.26 3.21
C LYS A 13 2.37 15.82 2.58
N TYR A 14 1.69 16.73 1.87
CA TYR A 14 0.42 16.46 1.22
C TYR A 14 0.53 15.31 0.21
N TYR A 15 1.48 15.38 -0.72
CA TYR A 15 1.65 14.34 -1.75
C TYR A 15 2.07 13.00 -1.15
N THR A 16 2.94 13.00 -0.14
CA THR A 16 3.37 11.77 0.55
C THR A 16 2.19 11.11 1.26
N GLN A 17 1.39 11.89 1.99
CA GLN A 17 0.19 11.37 2.65
C GLN A 17 -0.81 10.84 1.62
N LYS A 18 -1.09 11.64 0.58
CA LYS A 18 -2.07 11.28 -0.45
C LYS A 18 -1.68 10.03 -1.22
N ALA A 19 -0.40 9.88 -1.56
CA ALA A 19 0.10 8.68 -2.22
C ALA A 19 -0.03 7.43 -1.34
N GLY A 20 0.17 7.57 -0.03
CA GLY A 20 -0.10 6.49 0.93
C GLY A 20 -1.57 6.08 0.96
N ASP A 21 -2.47 7.05 1.02
CA ASP A 21 -3.91 6.80 1.02
C ASP A 21 -4.39 6.14 -0.28
N ILE A 22 -3.92 6.62 -1.43
CA ILE A 22 -4.24 6.04 -2.73
C ILE A 22 -3.71 4.59 -2.81
N SER A 23 -2.46 4.35 -2.39
CA SER A 23 -1.87 3.00 -2.39
C SER A 23 -2.69 2.01 -1.56
N ARG A 24 -3.18 2.43 -0.39
CA ARG A 24 -4.03 1.60 0.46
C ARG A 24 -5.41 1.34 -0.15
N GLN A 25 -6.03 2.37 -0.72
CA GLN A 25 -7.32 2.23 -1.42
C GLN A 25 -7.21 1.26 -2.60
N LEU A 26 -6.11 1.36 -3.38
CA LEU A 26 -5.79 0.41 -4.44
C LEU A 26 -5.57 -1.01 -3.88
N GLY A 27 -4.88 -1.15 -2.75
CA GLY A 27 -4.70 -2.44 -2.08
C GLY A 27 -6.04 -3.15 -1.80
N PHE A 28 -6.99 -2.43 -1.17
CA PHE A 28 -8.31 -2.98 -0.88
C PHE A 28 -9.18 -3.18 -2.12
N ALA A 29 -9.13 -2.27 -3.09
CA ALA A 29 -9.86 -2.39 -4.35
C ALA A 29 -9.38 -3.61 -5.16
N GLY A 30 -8.06 -3.86 -5.22
CA GLY A 30 -7.50 -5.04 -5.87
C GLY A 30 -7.98 -6.34 -5.24
N ILE A 31 -8.00 -6.42 -3.90
CA ILE A 31 -8.52 -7.60 -3.18
C ILE A 31 -10.02 -7.78 -3.47
N ALA A 32 -10.80 -6.70 -3.48
CA ALA A 32 -12.22 -6.75 -3.81
C ALA A 32 -12.49 -7.24 -5.24
N ILE A 33 -11.66 -6.84 -6.22
CA ILE A 33 -11.73 -7.34 -7.59
C ILE A 33 -11.49 -8.85 -7.62
N ILE A 34 -10.44 -9.34 -6.96
CA ILE A 34 -10.14 -10.77 -6.88
C ILE A 34 -11.32 -11.55 -6.27
N TRP A 35 -11.92 -11.00 -5.21
CA TRP A 35 -13.09 -11.62 -4.57
C TRP A 35 -14.33 -11.65 -5.48
N LEU A 36 -14.55 -10.60 -6.30
CA LEU A 36 -15.62 -10.57 -7.28
C LEU A 36 -15.47 -11.69 -8.33
N PHE A 37 -14.26 -11.91 -8.83
CA PHE A 37 -13.99 -13.01 -9.77
C PHE A 37 -14.14 -14.39 -9.12
N HIS A 38 -13.78 -14.53 -7.84
CA HIS A 38 -14.08 -15.75 -7.08
C HIS A 38 -15.60 -16.00 -6.97
N ALA A 39 -16.38 -14.98 -6.59
CA ALA A 39 -17.83 -15.08 -6.46
C ALA A 39 -18.54 -15.36 -7.80
N ALA A 40 -18.06 -14.78 -8.89
CA ALA A 40 -18.60 -15.01 -10.23
C ALA A 40 -18.35 -16.44 -10.75
N VAL A 41 -17.24 -17.07 -10.35
CA VAL A 41 -16.90 -18.46 -10.73
C VAL A 41 -17.67 -19.47 -9.88
N THR A 42 -17.91 -19.17 -8.60
CA THR A 42 -18.60 -20.05 -7.65
C THR A 42 -20.12 -19.85 -7.64
N GLY A 43 -20.75 -19.67 -8.80
CA GLY A 43 -22.20 -19.47 -8.96
C GLY A 43 -23.12 -20.56 -8.37
N ASP A 44 -22.61 -21.46 -7.53
CA ASP A 44 -23.33 -22.58 -6.93
C ASP A 44 -23.04 -22.75 -5.43
N LYS A 45 -24.08 -23.13 -4.69
CA LYS A 45 -24.23 -23.11 -3.22
C LYS A 45 -23.47 -24.23 -2.49
N THR A 46 -22.29 -24.60 -2.96
CA THR A 46 -21.42 -25.56 -2.26
C THR A 46 -20.16 -24.86 -1.82
N VAL A 47 -20.19 -24.46 -0.55
CA VAL A 47 -19.16 -23.79 0.28
C VAL A 47 -17.79 -24.53 0.31
N THR A 48 -17.66 -25.66 -0.38
CA THR A 48 -16.49 -26.53 -0.38
C THR A 48 -15.41 -26.17 -1.41
N GLN A 49 -15.65 -25.24 -2.34
CA GLN A 49 -14.61 -24.73 -3.23
C GLN A 49 -14.23 -23.29 -2.87
N LEU A 50 -13.57 -23.13 -1.72
CA LEU A 50 -12.89 -21.89 -1.30
C LEU A 50 -11.63 -21.58 -2.15
N ALA A 51 -11.61 -22.06 -3.39
CA ALA A 51 -10.43 -22.07 -4.24
C ALA A 51 -10.42 -20.81 -5.10
N ILE A 52 -9.65 -19.81 -4.67
CA ILE A 52 -9.27 -18.68 -5.53
C ILE A 52 -8.57 -19.26 -6.77
N PRO A 53 -8.97 -18.89 -8.01
CA PRO A 53 -8.30 -19.38 -9.20
C PRO A 53 -6.80 -19.06 -9.14
N LEU A 54 -5.96 -20.02 -9.50
CA LEU A 54 -4.51 -19.97 -9.29
C LEU A 54 -3.87 -18.70 -9.91
N GLU A 55 -4.45 -18.20 -11.00
CA GLU A 55 -4.05 -16.96 -11.69
C GLU A 55 -4.15 -15.69 -10.82
N PHE A 56 -5.03 -15.67 -9.81
CA PHE A 56 -5.17 -14.54 -8.89
C PHE A 56 -4.27 -14.64 -7.64
N PHE A 57 -3.53 -15.74 -7.47
CA PHE A 57 -2.67 -15.90 -6.30
C PHE A 57 -1.47 -14.95 -6.30
N GLU A 58 -0.84 -14.76 -7.46
CA GLU A 58 0.26 -13.80 -7.63
C GLU A 58 -0.15 -12.35 -7.32
N PRO A 59 -1.21 -11.77 -7.93
CA PRO A 59 -1.61 -10.41 -7.58
C PRO A 59 -2.04 -10.29 -6.12
N LEU A 60 -2.73 -11.28 -5.54
CA LEU A 60 -3.11 -11.25 -4.14
C LEU A 60 -1.90 -11.17 -3.20
N LYS A 61 -0.86 -11.98 -3.46
CA LYS A 61 0.39 -11.96 -2.70
C LYS A 61 1.03 -10.57 -2.71
N TRP A 62 1.12 -9.94 -3.88
CA TRP A 62 1.69 -8.59 -4.00
C TRP A 62 0.83 -7.51 -3.31
N LEU A 63 -0.50 -7.60 -3.37
CA LEU A 63 -1.41 -6.71 -2.64
C LEU A 63 -1.22 -6.83 -1.12
N ILE A 64 -1.10 -8.06 -0.59
CA ILE A 64 -0.83 -8.30 0.83
C ILE A 64 0.52 -7.70 1.24
N TRP A 65 1.57 -7.89 0.42
CA TRP A 65 2.87 -7.28 0.67
C TRP A 65 2.80 -5.75 0.67
N ALA A 66 2.10 -5.13 -0.30
CA ALA A 66 1.92 -3.67 -0.34
C ALA A 66 1.26 -3.15 0.93
N LEU A 67 0.17 -3.78 1.38
CA LEU A 67 -0.56 -3.40 2.59
C LEU A 67 0.24 -3.66 3.87
N SER A 68 1.05 -4.73 3.89
CA SER A 68 1.94 -5.03 5.03
C SER A 68 3.05 -3.99 5.17
N ILE A 69 3.63 -3.54 4.05
CA ILE A 69 4.61 -2.45 4.02
C ILE A 69 3.96 -1.13 4.43
N ASP A 70 2.72 -0.85 3.99
CA ASP A 70 1.96 0.32 4.42
C ASP A 70 1.75 0.32 5.94
N ALA A 71 1.27 -0.79 6.52
CA ALA A 71 1.11 -0.92 7.97
C ALA A 71 2.45 -0.78 8.70
N GLY A 72 3.52 -1.40 8.18
CA GLY A 72 4.88 -1.29 8.71
C GLY A 72 5.39 0.14 8.76
N GLN A 73 5.09 0.96 7.74
CA GLN A 73 5.46 2.37 7.71
C GLN A 73 4.85 3.15 8.90
N TYR A 74 3.55 2.95 9.18
CA TYR A 74 2.89 3.62 10.30
C TYR A 74 3.35 3.10 11.66
N LEU A 75 3.60 1.79 11.78
CA LEU A 75 4.18 1.21 12.99
C LEU A 75 5.57 1.78 13.26
N PHE A 76 6.42 1.85 12.25
CA PHE A 76 7.77 2.43 12.36
C PHE A 76 7.72 3.90 12.76
N GLY A 77 6.86 4.71 12.12
CA GLY A 77 6.66 6.11 12.49
C GLY A 77 6.20 6.26 13.95
N SER A 78 5.26 5.42 14.39
CA SER A 78 4.75 5.42 15.76
C SER A 78 5.81 5.03 16.78
N LEU A 79 6.66 4.04 16.47
CA LEU A 79 7.77 3.61 17.32
C LEU A 79 8.84 4.69 17.45
N LEU A 80 9.25 5.31 16.33
CA LEU A 80 10.20 6.42 16.35
C LEU A 80 9.69 7.57 17.21
N TRP A 81 8.42 7.92 17.04
CA TRP A 81 7.79 8.99 17.82
C TRP A 81 7.67 8.62 19.30
N GLY A 82 7.28 7.39 19.62
CA GLY A 82 7.20 6.89 21.00
C GLY A 82 8.55 6.90 21.73
N ILE A 83 9.62 6.44 21.07
CA ILE A 83 10.99 6.49 21.63
C ILE A 83 11.42 7.93 21.85
N ALA A 84 11.16 8.81 20.89
CA ALA A 84 11.53 10.22 20.99
C ALA A 84 10.80 10.93 22.13
N PHE A 85 9.48 10.74 22.23
CA PHE A 85 8.65 11.31 23.30
C PHE A 85 9.09 10.82 24.69
N SER A 86 9.47 9.54 24.81
CA SER A 86 9.97 8.98 26.07
C SER A 86 11.32 9.55 26.51
N LYS A 87 12.18 9.98 25.57
CA LYS A 87 13.51 10.55 25.88
C LYS A 87 13.48 12.06 26.09
N HIS A 88 12.58 12.76 25.39
CA HIS A 88 12.45 14.21 25.43
C HIS A 88 10.97 14.60 25.50
N PRO A 89 10.41 14.76 26.71
CA PRO A 89 9.00 15.09 26.88
C PRO A 89 8.65 16.53 26.44
N THR A 90 9.64 17.37 26.16
CA THR A 90 9.46 18.73 25.67
C THR A 90 9.84 18.86 24.20
N VAL A 91 8.96 19.52 23.41
CA VAL A 91 9.10 19.73 21.96
C VAL A 91 10.44 20.40 21.59
N ALA A 92 11.00 21.21 22.49
CA ALA A 92 12.25 21.94 22.28
C ALA A 92 13.52 21.07 22.30
N ALA A 93 13.51 19.91 22.95
CA ALA A 93 14.66 18.99 22.97
C ALA A 93 14.66 17.98 21.79
N TYR A 94 13.56 17.97 21.01
CA TYR A 94 13.34 17.07 19.88
C TYR A 94 13.88 17.63 18.54
N SER A 95 14.31 18.89 18.48
CA SER A 95 14.81 19.54 17.25
C SER A 95 16.18 19.04 16.76
N ASN A 96 16.57 17.80 17.09
CA ASN A 96 17.76 17.19 16.53
C ASN A 96 17.55 16.96 15.03
N HIS A 97 18.19 17.79 14.21
CA HIS A 97 18.09 17.75 12.75
C HIS A 97 18.41 16.38 12.14
N LEU A 98 19.26 15.57 12.79
CA LEU A 98 19.67 14.26 12.29
C LEU A 98 18.57 13.18 12.41
N SER A 99 17.88 13.10 13.54
CA SER A 99 16.78 12.13 13.74
C SER A 99 15.60 12.42 12.83
N ASN A 100 15.32 13.71 12.57
CA ASN A 100 14.26 14.13 11.67
C ASN A 100 14.58 13.74 10.20
N GLN A 101 15.82 13.93 9.76
CA GLN A 101 16.24 13.55 8.40
C GLN A 101 16.15 12.03 8.16
N ILE A 102 16.55 11.22 9.14
CA ILE A 102 16.44 9.75 9.05
C ILE A 102 14.97 9.33 8.95
N ALA A 103 14.08 9.92 9.76
CA ALA A 103 12.66 9.61 9.74
C ALA A 103 12.00 9.98 8.40
N ILE A 104 12.36 11.14 7.83
CA ILE A 104 11.88 11.58 6.51
C ILE A 104 12.40 10.64 5.42
N ALA A 105 13.70 10.35 5.39
CA ALA A 105 14.31 9.47 4.39
C ALA A 105 13.72 8.05 4.44
N ALA A 106 13.52 7.50 5.64
CA ALA A 106 12.86 6.21 5.82
C ALA A 106 11.42 6.25 5.30
N SER A 107 10.65 7.31 5.63
CA SER A 107 9.28 7.47 5.16
C SER A 107 9.18 7.54 3.63
N VAL A 108 10.11 8.27 2.99
CA VAL A 108 10.23 8.33 1.51
C VAL A 108 10.57 6.97 0.92
N LEU A 109 11.46 6.22 1.55
CA LEU A 109 11.82 4.88 1.10
C LEU A 109 10.62 3.92 1.19
N PHE A 110 9.92 3.90 2.33
CA PHE A 110 8.72 3.08 2.52
C PHE A 110 7.64 3.39 1.48
N ILE A 111 7.39 4.67 1.19
CA ILE A 111 6.40 5.04 0.17
C ILE A 111 6.83 4.66 -1.24
N ALA A 112 8.10 4.85 -1.59
CA ALA A 112 8.61 4.46 -2.90
C ALA A 112 8.51 2.94 -3.10
N VAL A 113 8.95 2.15 -2.12
CA VAL A 113 8.88 0.68 -2.19
C VAL A 113 7.44 0.21 -2.30
N LYS A 114 6.52 0.68 -1.45
CA LYS A 114 5.12 0.23 -1.52
C LYS A 114 4.42 0.63 -2.82
N LEU A 115 4.76 1.79 -3.41
CA LEU A 115 4.23 2.20 -4.71
C LEU A 115 4.75 1.31 -5.85
N ILE A 116 6.01 0.88 -5.81
CA ILE A 116 6.52 -0.09 -6.78
C ILE A 116 5.77 -1.43 -6.62
N VAL A 117 5.59 -1.88 -5.39
CA VAL A 117 4.87 -3.12 -5.09
C VAL A 117 3.40 -3.05 -5.55
N ILE A 118 2.71 -1.92 -5.35
CA ILE A 118 1.31 -1.78 -5.80
C ILE A 118 1.21 -1.78 -7.33
N VAL A 119 2.16 -1.16 -8.03
CA VAL A 119 2.21 -1.19 -9.50
C VAL A 119 2.42 -2.61 -10.01
N ILE A 120 3.35 -3.36 -9.40
CA ILE A 120 3.59 -4.78 -9.73
C ILE A 120 2.31 -5.60 -9.46
N ALA A 121 1.65 -5.39 -8.32
CA ALA A 121 0.42 -6.08 -7.98
C ALA A 121 -0.67 -5.88 -9.04
N TYR A 122 -0.87 -4.64 -9.48
CA TYR A 122 -1.86 -4.29 -10.50
C TYR A 122 -1.49 -4.79 -11.89
N TRP A 123 -0.20 -4.89 -12.22
CA TRP A 123 0.26 -5.51 -13.44
C TRP A 123 -0.14 -7.00 -13.50
N TYR A 124 0.13 -7.76 -12.42
CA TYR A 124 -0.29 -9.16 -12.34
C TYR A 124 -1.82 -9.31 -12.32
N LEU A 125 -2.53 -8.38 -11.66
CA LEU A 125 -3.99 -8.41 -11.62
C LEU A 125 -4.57 -8.21 -13.02
N TYR A 126 -4.03 -7.27 -13.80
CA TYR A 126 -4.43 -7.05 -15.19
C TYR A 126 -4.24 -8.30 -16.05
N LEU A 127 -3.09 -8.98 -15.92
CA LEU A 127 -2.83 -10.24 -16.64
C LEU A 127 -3.83 -11.34 -16.24
N ALA A 128 -4.12 -11.50 -14.95
CA ALA A 128 -5.07 -12.50 -14.46
C ALA A 128 -6.52 -12.24 -14.91
N VAL A 129 -6.92 -10.96 -14.97
CA VAL A 129 -8.25 -10.58 -15.46
C VAL A 129 -8.37 -10.85 -16.96
N THR A 130 -7.37 -10.44 -17.75
CA THR A 130 -7.41 -10.61 -19.21
C THR A 130 -7.31 -12.07 -19.64
N SER A 131 -6.49 -12.89 -18.99
CA SER A 131 -6.44 -14.34 -19.25
C SER A 131 -7.82 -14.98 -19.08
N ARG A 132 -8.54 -14.58 -18.03
CA ARG A 132 -9.87 -15.11 -17.72
C ARG A 132 -10.93 -14.67 -18.72
N VAL A 133 -10.94 -13.38 -19.08
CA VAL A 133 -11.90 -12.82 -20.05
C VAL A 133 -11.71 -13.45 -21.43
N ILE A 134 -10.47 -13.58 -21.90
CA ILE A 134 -10.17 -14.21 -23.20
C ILE A 134 -10.64 -15.67 -23.20
N TRP A 135 -10.41 -16.42 -22.12
CA TRP A 135 -10.84 -17.81 -22.04
C TRP A 135 -12.37 -17.95 -22.11
N GLN A 136 -13.11 -17.08 -21.43
CA GLN A 136 -14.58 -17.07 -21.51
C GLN A 136 -15.09 -16.70 -22.91
N ALA A 137 -14.44 -15.75 -23.58
CA ALA A 137 -14.80 -15.34 -24.94
C ALA A 137 -14.50 -16.41 -26.01
N ALA A 138 -13.49 -17.26 -25.79
CA ALA A 138 -13.14 -18.36 -26.68
C ALA A 138 -14.00 -19.63 -26.47
N ALA A 139 -14.66 -19.75 -25.32
CA ALA A 139 -15.48 -20.91 -24.94
C ALA A 139 -16.98 -20.75 -25.23
N GLY A 140 -17.43 -19.54 -25.62
CA GLY A 140 -18.80 -19.25 -26.06
C GLY A 140 -18.92 -19.16 -27.56
#